data_AF-F8NX94-F1
#
_entry.id   AF-F8NX94-F1
#
_cell.length_a   1.000
_cell.length_b   1.000
_cell.length_c   1.000
_cell.angle_alpha   90.00
_cell.angle_beta   90.00
_cell.angle_gamma   90.00
#
_symmetry.space_group_name_H-M   'P 1'
#
loop_
_entity.id
_entity.type
_entity.pdbx_description
1 polymer ?
#
loop_
_entity_poly.entity_id
_entity_poly.type
_entity_poly.pdbx_seq_one_letter_code
_entity_poly.pdbx_strand_id
1 'polypeptide(L)'
;MTFEQEQIEDQTFEYSYNRALQISSETRRPVRVIRGQDKSNRYTPAKGYRYDGLYIVDEAKLERGKSGFMMCKFHLRRFKEDGTVNIPFRRMTLSMLKDVEKAAKRAR
;
A
#
# COMPACT_ATOMS: atom_id res chain seq x y z
N MET A 1 1.16 -22.36 5.36
CA MET A 1 0.21 -21.58 6.17
C MET A 1 0.61 -20.11 6.05
N THR A 2 -0.15 -19.32 5.29
CA THR A 2 -0.05 -17.86 5.33
C THR A 2 -0.87 -17.41 6.53
N PHE A 3 -0.24 -16.79 7.52
CA PHE A 3 -0.96 -16.14 8.61
C PHE A 3 -1.64 -14.90 8.02
N GLU A 4 -2.95 -14.98 7.78
CA GLU A 4 -3.73 -13.79 7.48
C GLU A 4 -3.92 -13.04 8.81
N GLN A 5 -3.23 -11.92 8.95
CA GLN A 5 -3.41 -11.06 10.12
C GLN A 5 -4.70 -10.28 9.95
N GLU A 6 -5.77 -10.78 10.56
CA GLU A 6 -7.08 -10.12 10.55
C GLU A 6 -7.10 -8.92 11.49
N GLN A 7 -7.87 -7.89 11.13
CA GLN A 7 -8.12 -6.75 12.02
C GLN A 7 -9.16 -7.16 13.07
N ILE A 8 -8.88 -6.86 14.34
CA ILE A 8 -9.70 -7.26 15.50
C ILE A 8 -10.32 -6.08 16.26
N GLU A 9 -9.95 -4.85 15.91
CA GLU A 9 -10.44 -3.63 16.55
C GLU A 9 -10.38 -2.42 15.59
N ASP A 10 -11.08 -1.35 15.97
CA ASP A 10 -11.10 -0.08 15.23
C ASP A 10 -9.75 0.64 15.36
N GLN A 11 -9.23 1.11 14.23
CA GLN A 11 -8.08 2.00 14.20
C GLN A 11 -8.51 3.46 14.44
N THR A 12 -7.59 4.26 14.98
CA THR A 12 -7.79 5.71 15.14
C THR A 12 -6.56 6.49 14.67
N PHE A 13 -6.74 7.80 14.45
CA PHE A 13 -5.64 8.73 14.20
C PHE A 13 -4.91 9.18 15.49
N GLU A 14 -5.32 8.68 16.65
CA GLU A 14 -4.60 8.94 17.92
C GLU A 14 -3.35 8.05 18.02
N TYR A 15 -3.34 6.91 17.34
CA TYR A 15 -2.15 6.07 17.22
C TYR A 15 -1.05 6.80 16.45
N SER A 16 0.15 6.84 17.05
CA SER A 16 1.29 7.64 16.59
C SER A 16 1.64 7.45 15.11
N TYR A 17 1.62 6.21 14.61
CA TYR A 17 1.96 5.92 13.22
C TYR A 17 0.90 6.39 12.23
N ASN A 18 -0.38 6.24 12.58
CA ASN A 18 -1.48 6.78 11.78
C ASN A 18 -1.46 8.32 11.79
N ARG A 19 -1.22 8.92 12.97
CA ARG A 19 -1.08 10.37 13.13
C ARG A 19 0.07 10.92 12.30
N ALA A 20 1.22 10.23 12.24
CA ALA A 20 2.37 10.66 11.46
C ALA A 20 2.05 10.74 9.96
N LEU A 21 1.31 9.77 9.42
CA LEU A 21 0.86 9.81 8.02
C LEU A 21 -0.24 10.85 7.79
N GLN A 22 -1.12 11.06 8.76
CA GLN A 22 -2.13 12.12 8.71
C GLN A 22 -1.46 13.50 8.66
N ILE A 23 -0.47 13.76 9.51
CA ILE A 23 0.33 14.99 9.48
C ILE A 23 1.07 15.13 8.14
N SER A 24 1.59 14.03 7.59
CA SER A 24 2.22 14.06 6.26
C SER A 24 1.21 14.44 5.16
N SER A 25 -0.06 14.04 5.32
CA SER A 25 -1.15 14.46 4.43
C SER A 25 -1.49 15.94 4.57
N GLU A 26 -1.61 16.44 5.80
CA GLU A 26 -1.88 17.84 6.12
C GLU A 26 -0.76 18.78 5.61
N THR A 27 0.49 18.37 5.80
CA THR A 27 1.67 19.19 5.49
C THR A 27 2.24 18.95 4.09
N ARG A 28 1.73 17.96 3.35
CA ARG A 28 2.24 17.52 2.04
C ARG A 28 3.72 17.14 2.05
N ARG A 29 4.27 16.74 3.21
CA ARG A 29 5.65 16.27 3.30
C ARG A 29 5.77 14.89 2.64
N PRO A 30 6.79 14.68 1.78
CA PRO A 30 6.93 13.42 1.07
C PRO A 30 7.33 12.28 2.01
N VAL A 31 6.73 11.11 1.79
CA VAL A 31 7.02 9.86 2.48
C VAL A 31 7.82 8.93 1.57
N ARG A 32 8.82 8.25 2.13
CA ARG A 32 9.58 7.21 1.41
C ARG A 32 8.76 5.92 1.36
N VAL A 33 8.59 5.37 0.17
CA VAL A 33 7.88 4.08 0.00
C VAL A 33 8.88 2.96 -0.27
N ILE A 34 8.79 1.91 0.53
CA ILE A 34 9.54 0.66 0.36
C ILE A 34 8.53 -0.44 0.07
N ARG A 35 8.69 -1.15 -1.06
CA ARG A 35 7.83 -2.30 -1.40
C ARG A 35 8.52 -3.60 -1.03
N GLY A 36 7.82 -4.44 -0.27
CA GLY A 36 8.20 -5.83 -0.04
C GLY A 36 7.72 -6.76 -1.16
N GLN A 37 8.24 -7.97 -1.18
CA GLN A 37 7.86 -9.02 -2.12
C GLN A 37 6.39 -9.44 -1.97
N ASP A 38 5.63 -9.40 -3.07
CA ASP A 38 4.28 -9.93 -3.15
C ASP A 38 4.06 -10.64 -4.49
N LYS A 39 3.73 -11.94 -4.44
CA LYS A 39 3.53 -12.75 -5.65
C LYS A 39 2.33 -12.28 -6.48
N SER A 40 1.36 -11.63 -5.86
CA SER A 40 0.13 -11.15 -6.48
C SER A 40 0.23 -9.72 -7.04
N ASN A 41 1.36 -9.05 -6.86
CA ASN A 41 1.51 -7.66 -7.26
C ASN A 41 2.70 -7.46 -8.20
N ARG A 42 2.41 -7.15 -9.47
CA ARG A 42 3.41 -6.89 -10.52
C ARG A 42 4.35 -5.72 -10.21
N TYR A 43 3.95 -4.80 -9.33
CA TYR A 43 4.77 -3.65 -8.95
C TYR A 43 5.75 -3.98 -7.83
N THR A 44 5.75 -5.19 -7.26
CA THR A 44 6.65 -5.56 -6.17
C THR A 44 7.93 -6.25 -6.65
N PRO A 45 9.04 -6.18 -5.90
CA PRO A 45 10.25 -6.91 -6.24
C PRO A 45 10.02 -8.43 -6.21
N ALA A 46 10.80 -9.17 -7.02
CA ALA A 46 10.74 -10.63 -7.03
C ALA A 46 11.17 -11.26 -5.70
N LYS A 47 12.08 -10.59 -4.97
CA LYS A 47 12.61 -10.98 -3.67
C LYS A 47 13.05 -9.72 -2.89
N GLY A 48 12.91 -9.74 -1.57
CA GLY A 48 13.41 -8.69 -0.69
C GLY A 48 12.58 -7.41 -0.69
N TYR A 49 13.26 -6.28 -0.45
CA TYR A 49 12.65 -4.95 -0.36
C TYR A 49 13.27 -4.02 -1.42
N ARG A 50 12.46 -3.12 -1.99
CA ARG A 50 12.90 -2.11 -2.95
C ARG A 50 12.38 -0.73 -2.57
N TYR A 51 13.26 0.26 -2.60
CA TYR A 51 12.88 1.67 -2.49
C TYR A 51 12.23 2.14 -3.80
N ASP A 52 11.00 2.64 -3.72
CA ASP A 52 10.16 3.02 -4.86
C ASP A 52 10.04 4.55 -5.05
N GLY A 53 10.81 5.31 -4.26
CA GLY A 53 10.87 6.77 -4.32
C GLY A 53 10.00 7.45 -3.27
N LEU A 54 9.83 8.76 -3.48
CA LEU A 54 9.02 9.64 -2.65
C LEU A 54 7.56 9.67 -3.12
N TYR A 55 6.64 9.72 -2.18
CA TYR A 55 5.20 9.82 -2.41
C TYR A 55 4.63 10.93 -1.56
N ILE A 56 3.58 11.59 -2.06
CA ILE A 56 2.77 12.54 -1.32
C ILE A 56 1.52 11.82 -0.84
N VAL A 57 1.15 12.02 0.43
CA VAL A 57 -0.12 11.55 0.97
C VAL A 57 -1.18 12.58 0.62
N ASP A 58 -1.98 12.32 -0.41
CA ASP A 58 -3.00 13.27 -0.87
C ASP A 58 -4.23 13.31 0.04
N GLU A 59 -4.56 12.19 0.69
CA GLU A 59 -5.74 12.04 1.55
C GLU A 59 -5.45 11.08 2.71
N ALA A 60 -6.02 11.37 3.89
CA ALA A 60 -6.10 10.50 5.05
C ALA A 60 -7.56 10.42 5.52
N LYS A 61 -8.12 9.22 5.60
CA LYS A 61 -9.54 9.01 5.98
C LYS A 61 -9.75 7.75 6.81
N LEU A 62 -10.85 7.74 7.56
CA LEU A 62 -11.29 6.59 8.33
C LEU A 62 -12.41 5.88 7.56
N GLU A 63 -12.23 4.61 7.22
CA GLU A 63 -13.20 3.82 6.46
C GLU A 63 -13.38 2.42 7.05
N ARG A 64 -14.58 1.84 6.92
CA ARG A 64 -14.84 0.47 7.35
C ARG A 64 -14.10 -0.54 6.46
N GLY A 65 -13.33 -1.43 7.09
CA GLY A 65 -12.61 -2.53 6.46
C GLY A 65 -13.47 -3.76 6.25
N LYS A 66 -12.89 -4.81 5.65
CA LYS A 66 -13.60 -6.07 5.33
C LYS A 66 -14.09 -6.84 6.55
N SER A 67 -13.35 -6.76 7.66
CA SER A 67 -13.74 -7.39 8.93
C SER A 67 -14.73 -6.54 9.74
N GLY A 68 -15.20 -5.41 9.20
CA GLY A 68 -16.19 -4.56 9.85
C GLY A 68 -15.60 -3.49 10.78
N PHE A 69 -14.29 -3.49 11.04
CA PHE A 69 -13.64 -2.46 11.85
C PHE A 69 -13.24 -1.21 11.05
N MET A 70 -13.16 -0.07 11.70
CA MET A 70 -12.67 1.19 11.13
C MET A 70 -11.16 1.11 10.87
N MET A 71 -10.71 1.59 9.72
CA MET A 71 -9.31 1.57 9.29
C MET A 71 -8.88 2.95 8.81
N CYS A 72 -7.68 3.37 9.20
CA CYS A 72 -7.04 4.55 8.63
C CYS A 72 -6.52 4.21 7.22
N LYS A 73 -7.09 4.82 6.18
CA LYS A 73 -6.65 4.67 4.79
C LYS A 73 -6.01 5.95 4.28
N PHE A 74 -4.95 5.77 3.49
CA PHE A 74 -4.16 6.86 2.95
C PHE A 74 -4.05 6.73 1.43
N HIS A 75 -4.32 7.81 0.71
CA HIS A 75 -4.11 7.87 -0.74
C HIS A 75 -2.72 8.42 -1.04
N LEU A 76 -1.83 7.57 -1.57
CA LEU A 76 -0.45 7.95 -1.88
C LEU A 76 -0.26 8.12 -3.37
N ARG A 77 0.21 9.30 -3.78
CA ARG A 77 0.59 9.61 -5.16
C ARG A 77 2.10 9.75 -5.25
N ARG A 78 2.71 9.10 -6.24
CA ARG A 78 4.16 9.17 -6.43
C ARG A 78 4.57 10.60 -6.79
N PHE A 79 5.59 11.11 -6.11
CA PHE A 79 6.24 12.36 -6.46
C PHE A 79 7.12 12.10 -7.70
N LYS A 80 6.80 12.74 -8.81
CA LYS A 80 7.57 12.63 -10.06
C LYS A 80 8.43 13.88 -10.19
N GLU A 81 9.72 13.73 -9.98
CA GLU A 81 10.71 14.72 -10.40
C GLU A 81 11.17 14.38 -11.84
N ASP A 82 11.70 15.38 -12.53
CA ASP A 82 12.30 15.17 -13.85
C ASP A 82 13.39 14.10 -13.78
N GLY A 83 13.32 13.11 -14.66
CA GLY A 83 14.24 11.97 -14.67
C GLY A 83 13.85 10.80 -13.73
N THR A 84 12.73 10.87 -13.01
CA THR A 84 12.27 9.71 -12.24
C THR A 84 11.89 8.54 -13.14
N VAL A 85 12.62 7.44 -13.01
CA VAL A 85 12.32 6.18 -13.74
C VAL A 85 10.93 5.68 -13.35
N ASN A 86 10.20 5.15 -14.34
CA ASN A 86 8.94 4.44 -14.10
C ASN A 86 9.14 3.31 -13.09
N ILE A 87 8.11 3.01 -12.29
CA ILE A 87 8.17 1.91 -11.34
C ILE A 87 8.42 0.62 -12.14
N PRO A 88 9.47 -0.16 -11.82
CA PRO A 88 9.75 -1.38 -12.55
C PRO A 88 8.63 -2.39 -12.31
N PHE A 89 8.15 -2.97 -13.40
CA PHE A 89 7.12 -4.00 -13.38
C PHE A 89 7.77 -5.37 -13.53
N ARG A 90 7.42 -6.31 -12.67
CA ARG A 90 7.77 -7.72 -12.88
C ARG A 90 6.87 -8.30 -13.98
N ARG A 91 7.48 -9.04 -14.91
CA ARG A 91 6.73 -9.90 -15.83
C ARG A 91 6.04 -11.00 -15.01
N MET A 92 4.71 -11.06 -15.08
CA MET A 92 3.93 -12.11 -14.40
C MET A 92 3.71 -13.29 -15.35
N THR A 93 3.73 -14.50 -14.81
CA THR A 93 3.33 -15.70 -15.56
C THR A 93 1.81 -15.79 -15.65
N LEU A 94 1.29 -16.59 -16.59
CA LEU A 94 -0.15 -16.85 -16.72
C LEU A 94 -0.76 -17.41 -15.43
N SER A 95 -0.04 -18.29 -14.72
CA SER A 95 -0.49 -18.81 -13.42
C SER A 95 -0.62 -17.69 -12.38
N MET A 96 0.37 -16.80 -12.29
CA MET A 96 0.34 -15.68 -11.36
C MET A 96 -0.82 -14.71 -11.69
N LEU A 97 -1.09 -14.45 -12.96
CA LEU A 97 -2.22 -13.58 -13.35
C LEU A 97 -3.56 -14.15 -12.89
N LYS A 98 -3.77 -15.47 -13.03
CA LYS A 98 -4.97 -16.14 -12.51
C LYS A 98 -5.09 -16.00 -10.99
N ASP A 99 -3.97 -16.08 -10.26
CA ASP A 99 -3.94 -15.89 -8.81
C ASP A 99 -4.31 -14.45 -8.41
N VAL A 100 -3.83 -13.44 -9.18
CA VAL A 100 -4.20 -12.02 -8.96
C VAL A 100 -5.70 -11.80 -9.15
N GLU A 101 -6.27 -12.33 -10.22
CA GLU A 101 -7.72 -12.21 -10.47
C GLU A 101 -8.54 -12.85 -9.36
N LYS A 102 -8.11 -14.02 -8.88
CA LYS A 102 -8.77 -14.71 -7.77
C LYS A 102 -8.68 -13.88 -6.48
N ALA A 103 -7.52 -13.28 -6.18
CA ALA A 103 -7.34 -12.42 -5.03
C ALA A 103 -8.19 -11.13 -5.12
N ALA A 104 -8.27 -10.51 -6.29
CA ALA A 104 -9.09 -9.31 -6.52
C ALA A 104 -10.59 -9.59 -6.32
N LYS A 105 -11.08 -10.77 -6.71
CA LYS A 105 -12.48 -11.19 -6.46
C LYS A 105 -12.79 -11.42 -4.99
N ARG A 106 -11.83 -11.92 -4.20
CA ARG A 106 -11.98 -12.08 -2.74
C ARG A 106 -11.90 -10.75 -1.98
N ALA A 107 -11.45 -9.69 -2.65
CA ALA A 107 -11.25 -8.39 -2.03
C ALA A 107 -12.41 -7.41 -2.20
N ARG A 108 -13.45 -7.82 -2.93
CA ARG A 108 -14.75 -7.16 -3.02
C ARG A 108 -15.73 -7.86 -2.09
#